data_AF-A0A2H9N8F8-F1
#
_entry.id   AF-A0A2H9N8F8-F1
#
_cell.length_a   1.000
_cell.length_b   1.000
_cell.length_c   1.000
_cell.angle_alpha   90.00
_cell.angle_beta   90.00
_cell.angle_gamma   90.00
#
_symmetry.space_group_name_H-M   'P 1'
#
loop_
_entity.id
_entity.type
_entity.pdbx_description
1 polymer ?
#
loop_
_entity_poly.entity_id
_entity_poly.type
_entity_poly.pdbx_seq_one_letter_code
_entity_poly.pdbx_strand_id
1 'polypeptide(L)' 'MSPKIEIIFLGTGGGRFATITQKRRTAGIRIISEGLNLHLDPGPGALVHSINEGLDPQK' A
#
# COMPACT_ATOMS: atom_id res chain seq x y z
N MET A 1 23.73 10.34 -7.81
CA MET A 1 23.10 9.46 -6.81
C MET A 1 21.93 8.78 -7.51
N SER A 2 21.79 7.45 -7.44
CA SER A 2 20.59 6.79 -7.95
C SER A 2 19.38 7.25 -7.12
N PRO A 3 18.20 7.51 -7.71
CA PRO A 3 17.02 7.89 -6.93
C PRO A 3 16.63 6.76 -5.97
N LYS A 4 16.30 7.12 -4.72
CA LYS A 4 15.85 6.17 -3.70
C LYS A 4 14.39 5.80 -3.99
N ILE A 5 14.12 4.50 -4.12
CA ILE A 5 12.77 3.96 -4.27
C ILE A 5 12.37 3.31 -2.94
N GLU A 6 11.19 3.68 -2.43
CA GLU A 6 10.59 3.13 -1.23
C GLU A 6 9.35 2.30 -1.60
N ILE A 7 9.31 1.06 -1.12
CA ILE A 7 8.19 0.14 -1.31
C ILE A 7 7.60 -0.14 0.07
N ILE A 8 6.34 0.23 0.26
CA ILE A 8 5.64 0.13 1.55
C ILE A 8 4.44 -0.79 1.37
N PHE A 9 4.39 -1.84 2.17
CA PHE A 9 3.29 -2.81 2.16
C PHE A 9 2.24 -2.42 3.21
N LEU A 10 1.10 -1.92 2.75
CA LEU A 10 -0.05 -1.62 3.61
C LEU A 10 -0.81 -2.89 3.99
N GLY A 11 -0.75 -3.90 3.12
CA GLY A 11 -1.32 -5.22 3.34
C GLY A 11 -0.55 -6.30 2.59
N THR A 12 -0.47 -7.47 3.23
CA THR A 12 0.24 -8.66 2.72
C THR A 12 -0.63 -9.92 2.81
N GLY A 13 -1.90 -9.75 3.22
CA GLY A 13 -2.89 -10.81 3.17
C GLY A 13 -3.29 -11.11 1.73
N GLY A 14 -3.30 -12.39 1.39
CA GLY A 14 -3.71 -12.88 0.07
C GLY A 14 -4.30 -14.28 0.14
N GLY A 15 -4.98 -14.69 -0.94
CA GLY A 15 -5.70 -15.96 -1.00
C GLY A 15 -7.06 -15.91 -0.30
N ARG A 16 -7.93 -16.87 -0.67
CA ARG A 16 -9.36 -16.87 -0.31
C ARG A 16 -9.63 -16.60 1.18
N PHE A 17 -8.95 -17.31 2.07
CA PHE A 17 -9.24 -17.22 3.52
C PHE A 17 -8.69 -15.94 4.16
N ALA A 18 -7.48 -15.50 3.81
CA ALA A 18 -6.93 -14.27 4.38
C ALA A 18 -7.70 -13.04 3.89
N THR A 19 -8.09 -13.03 2.61
CA THR A 19 -8.89 -11.95 2.02
C THR A 19 -10.33 -11.94 2.55
N ILE A 20 -10.98 -13.09 2.76
CA ILE A 20 -12.34 -13.11 3.32
C ILE A 20 -12.34 -12.69 4.79
N THR A 21 -11.39 -13.21 5.58
CA THR A 21 -11.37 -12.93 7.03
C THR A 21 -10.78 -11.58 7.37
N GLN A 22 -10.04 -10.95 6.45
CA GLN A 22 -9.28 -9.71 6.67
C GLN A 22 -8.42 -9.70 7.96
N LYS A 23 -8.05 -10.89 8.49
CA LYS A 23 -7.15 -11.03 9.65
C LYS A 23 -5.77 -10.40 9.38
N ARG A 24 -5.36 -10.39 8.12
CA ARG A 24 -4.28 -9.56 7.61
C ARG A 24 -4.89 -8.64 6.55
N ARG A 25 -4.52 -7.36 6.56
CA ARG A 25 -4.89 -6.39 5.53
C ARG A 25 -4.54 -6.96 4.16
N THR A 26 -5.47 -6.86 3.20
CA THR A 26 -5.28 -7.38 1.84
C THR A 26 -4.76 -6.31 0.91
N ALA A 27 -3.73 -6.65 0.12
CA ALA A 27 -3.12 -5.80 -0.89
C ALA A 27 -2.79 -4.37 -0.40
N GLY A 28 -2.56 -3.42 -1.30
CA GLY A 28 -2.11 -2.07 -0.99
C GLY A 28 -0.60 -1.99 -0.85
N ILE A 29 0.07 -1.63 -1.95
CA ILE A 29 1.50 -1.34 -1.98
C ILE A 29 1.68 0.11 -2.40
N ARG A 30 2.49 0.87 -1.66
CA ARG A 30 2.92 2.22 -2.04
C ARG A 30 4.33 2.15 -2.60
N ILE A 31 4.52 2.72 -3.78
CA ILE A 31 5.82 2.85 -4.41
C ILE A 31 6.09 4.35 -4.54
N ILE A 32 7.09 4.82 -3.80
CA ILE A 32 7.41 6.24 -3.67
C ILE A 32 8.86 6.47 -4.09
N SER A 33 9.07 7.46 -4.95
CA SER A 33 10.38 7.94 -5.38
C SER A 33 10.26 9.43 -5.70
N GLU A 34 11.38 10.09 -6.00
CA GLU A 34 11.38 11.45 -6.53
C GLU A 34 10.49 11.51 -7.81
N GLY A 35 9.40 12.28 -7.74
CA GLY A 35 8.43 12.42 -8.83
C GLY A 35 7.48 11.24 -9.05
N LEU A 36 7.47 10.23 -8.17
CA LEU A 36 6.58 9.07 -8.26
C LEU A 36 5.85 8.84 -6.94
N ASN A 37 4.51 8.87 -6.99
CA ASN A 37 3.64 8.45 -5.90
C ASN A 37 2.60 7.46 -6.44
N LEU A 38 2.90 6.16 -6.38
CA LEU A 38 2.05 5.11 -6.96
C LEU A 38 1.39 4.29 -5.86
N HIS A 39 0.11 3.96 -6.05
CA HIS A 39 -0.61 2.97 -5.25
C HIS A 39 -0.90 1.75 -6.13
N LEU A 40 -0.16 0.67 -5.91
CA LEU A 40 -0.31 -0.58 -6.65
C LEU A 40 -1.29 -1.50 -5.92
N ASP A 41 -2.27 -2.01 -6.68
CA ASP A 41 -3.27 -2.99 -6.24
C ASP A 41 -3.93 -2.63 -4.89
N PRO A 42 -4.67 -1.50 -4.81
CA PRO A 42 -5.29 -1.09 -3.57
C PRO A 42 -6.43 -2.06 -3.19
N GLY A 43 -6.20 -2.85 -2.14
CA GLY A 43 -7.22 -3.72 -1.55
C GLY A 43 -8.21 -2.96 -0.66
N PRO A 44 -9.18 -3.68 -0.06
CA PRO A 44 -10.12 -3.10 0.88
C PRO A 44 -9.41 -2.39 2.03
N GLY A 45 -9.70 -1.10 2.23
CA GLY A 45 -9.10 -0.28 3.29
C GLY A 45 -7.72 0.30 2.96
N ALA A 46 -7.12 0.00 1.80
CA ALA A 46 -5.77 0.44 1.46
C ALA A 46 -5.60 1.98 1.50
N LEU A 47 -6.58 2.76 1.04
CA LEU A 47 -6.54 4.23 1.15
C LEU A 47 -6.49 4.70 2.61
N VAL A 48 -7.35 4.15 3.47
CA VAL A 48 -7.40 4.49 4.89
C VAL A 48 -6.09 4.12 5.58
N HIS A 49 -5.55 2.93 5.30
CA HIS A 49 -4.26 2.52 5.83
C HIS A 49 -3.13 3.43 5.33
N SER A 50 -3.12 3.78 4.04
CA SER A 50 -2.15 4.72 3.47
C SER A 50 -2.16 6.07 4.20
N ILE A 51 -3.34 6.65 4.43
CA ILE A 51 -3.49 7.93 5.14
C ILE A 51 -3.04 7.81 6.59
N ASN A 52 -3.38 6.71 7.28
CA ASN A 52 -2.95 6.47 8.67
C ASN A 52 -1.42 6.33 8.82
N GLU A 53 -0.74 5.80 7.80
CA GLU A 53 0.73 5.75 7.73
C GLU A 53 1.34 7.08 7.23
N GLY A 54 0.54 8.13 7.01
CA GLY A 54 1.00 9.45 6.55
C GLY A 54 1.31 9.53 5.05
N LEU A 55 0.93 8.52 4.27
CA LEU A 55 1.23 8.36 2.84
C LEU A 55 0.08 8.87 1.97
N ASP A 56 -0.15 10.18 1.97
CA ASP A 56 -1.19 10.83 1.15
C ASP A 56 -0.95 10.57 -0.35
N PRO A 57 -1.93 9.98 -1.08
CA PRO A 57 -1.81 9.75 -2.52
C PRO A 57 -1.88 11.03 -3.37
N GLN A 58 -2.20 12.19 -2.79
CA GLN A 58 -2.27 13.47 -3.51
C GLN A 58 -0.97 14.30 -3.45
N LYS A 59 0.01 13.89 -2.62
CA LYS A 59 1.34 14.51 -2.57
C LYS A 59 2.21 14.08 -3.75
#